data_AF-A0A7G2DI73-F1
#
_entry.id   AF-A0A7G2DI73-F1
#
_cell.length_a   1.000
_cell.length_b   1.000
_cell.length_c   1.000
_cell.angle_alpha   90.00
_cell.angle_beta   90.00
_cell.angle_gamma   90.00
#
_symmetry.space_group_name_H-M   'P 1'
#
loop_
_entity.id
_entity.type
_entity.pdbx_description
1 polymer ?
#
loop_
_entity_poly.entity_id
_entity_poly.type
_entity_poly.pdbx_seq_one_letter_code
_entity_poly.pdbx_strand_id
1 'polypeptide(L)'
;MPGSVRRDPDSLKVNFSLYDAEGSVTVSYEGILPDLFREGQGVVVQGTLEKGNHVLAHEVLAKHDENYTPPEVEKGDAGKTTAARNALIRTPHHDA
;
A
#
# COMPACT_ATOMS: atom_id res chain seq x y z
N MET A 1 10.09 -13.02 6.80
CA MET A 1 9.80 -13.98 7.90
C MET A 1 9.57 -13.15 9.16
N PRO A 2 8.56 -13.44 9.98
CA PRO A 2 8.40 -12.73 11.25
C PRO A 2 9.65 -12.86 12.13
N GLY A 3 10.11 -11.74 12.70
CA GLY A 3 11.32 -11.64 13.50
C GLY A 3 12.66 -11.66 12.73
N SER A 4 12.66 -11.57 11.39
CA SER A 4 13.91 -11.58 10.61
C SER A 4 14.51 -10.20 10.38
N VAL A 5 13.77 -9.12 10.66
CA VAL A 5 14.23 -7.75 10.41
C VAL A 5 15.22 -7.32 11.48
N ARG A 6 16.46 -7.06 11.06
CA ARG A 6 17.55 -6.55 11.88
C ARG A 6 17.98 -5.19 11.36
N ARG A 7 17.85 -4.17 12.20
CA ARG A 7 18.32 -2.81 11.90
C ARG A 7 19.62 -2.59 12.65
N ASP A 8 20.58 -1.98 11.98
CA ASP A 8 21.82 -1.55 12.58
C ASP A 8 21.57 -0.29 13.43
N PRO A 9 22.12 -0.20 14.66
CA PRO A 9 21.89 0.96 15.53
C PRO A 9 22.72 2.19 15.11
N ASP A 10 23.83 1.97 14.38
CA ASP A 10 24.80 3.01 14.04
C ASP A 10 24.68 3.46 12.58
N SER A 11 23.85 2.79 11.77
CA SER A 11 23.66 3.07 10.35
C SER A 11 22.23 2.80 9.86
N LEU A 12 21.92 3.21 8.63
CA LEU A 12 20.63 2.93 7.96
C LEU A 12 20.58 1.52 7.36
N LYS A 13 21.48 0.62 7.78
CA LYS A 13 21.53 -0.74 7.26
C LYS A 13 20.42 -1.59 7.89
N VAL A 14 19.70 -2.29 7.04
CA VAL A 14 18.62 -3.20 7.41
C VAL A 14 18.86 -4.53 6.70
N ASN A 15 18.84 -5.61 7.48
CA ASN A 15 18.93 -6.96 6.97
C ASN A 15 17.65 -7.69 7.31
N PHE A 16 17.03 -8.35 6.33
CA PHE A 16 15.81 -9.12 6.55
C PHE A 16 15.74 -10.31 5.60
N SER A 17 15.11 -11.38 6.05
CA SER A 17 14.91 -12.58 5.22
C SER A 17 13.50 -12.58 4.63
N LEU A 18 13.44 -12.67 3.30
CA LEU A 18 12.22 -12.97 2.55
C LEU A 18 12.13 -14.47 2.32
N TYR A 19 10.91 -14.97 2.26
CA TYR A 19 10.64 -16.37 1.97
C TYR A 19 9.40 -16.47 1.10
N ASP A 20 9.36 -17.47 0.25
CA ASP A 20 8.22 -17.85 -0.56
C ASP A 20 7.92 -19.34 -0.35
N ALA A 21 7.19 -19.95 -1.28
CA ALA A 21 6.87 -21.38 -1.22
C ALA A 21 8.06 -22.30 -1.54
N GLU A 22 9.10 -21.78 -2.20
CA GLU A 22 10.24 -22.54 -2.71
C GLU A 22 11.50 -22.38 -1.85
N GLY A 23 11.63 -21.28 -1.11
CA GLY A 23 12.78 -21.08 -0.24
C GLY A 23 12.82 -19.73 0.49
N SER A 24 14.03 -19.35 0.88
CA SER A 24 14.30 -18.07 1.53
C SER A 24 15.53 -17.38 0.94
N VAL A 25 15.47 -16.05 0.91
CA VAL A 25 16.53 -15.16 0.44
C VAL A 25 16.82 -14.11 1.50
N THR A 26 18.10 -13.79 1.69
CA THR A 26 18.53 -12.76 2.63
C THR A 26 18.71 -11.45 1.89
N VAL A 27 18.11 -10.38 2.38
CA VAL A 27 18.17 -9.05 1.78
C VAL A 27 18.96 -8.13 2.69
N SER A 28 19.92 -7.42 2.13
CA SER A 28 20.61 -6.30 2.78
C SER A 28 20.24 -5.02 2.06
N TYR A 29 19.70 -4.05 2.80
CA TYR A 29 19.27 -2.76 2.30
C TYR A 29 19.94 -1.66 3.13
N GLU A 30 20.33 -0.55 2.49
CA GLU A 30 20.87 0.62 3.17
C GLU A 30 20.01 1.83 2.84
N GLY A 31 19.18 2.23 3.79
CA GLY A 31 18.23 3.32 3.59
C GLY A 31 17.03 3.27 4.53
N ILE A 32 16.06 4.12 4.25
CA ILE A 32 14.82 4.21 5.01
C ILE A 32 13.82 3.26 4.38
N LEU A 33 13.37 2.26 5.14
CA LEU A 33 12.28 1.40 4.72
C LEU A 33 10.97 2.20 4.68
N PRO A 34 10.08 1.95 3.72
CA PRO A 34 8.77 2.61 3.68
C PRO A 34 7.98 2.30 4.96
N ASP A 35 7.17 3.24 5.41
CA ASP A 35 6.38 3.10 6.65
C ASP A 35 5.42 1.89 6.62
N LEU A 36 5.03 1.47 5.42
CA LEU A 36 4.18 0.30 5.16
C LEU A 36 4.94 -1.03 5.22
N PHE A 37 6.27 -1.02 5.35
CA PHE A 37 7.03 -2.26 5.49
C PHE A 37 6.73 -2.92 6.83
N ARG A 38 6.14 -4.12 6.80
CA ARG A 38 5.91 -4.96 7.98
C ARG A 38 6.27 -6.41 7.70
N GLU A 39 6.70 -7.10 8.74
CA GLU A 39 6.95 -8.53 8.66
C GLU A 39 5.65 -9.30 8.39
N GLY A 40 5.72 -10.30 7.51
CA GLY A 40 4.54 -11.10 7.14
C GLY A 40 3.66 -10.49 6.05
N GLN A 41 3.97 -9.29 5.57
CA GLN A 41 3.34 -8.69 4.39
C GLN A 41 4.21 -8.85 3.14
N GLY A 42 3.57 -8.81 1.97
CA GLY A 42 4.27 -8.90 0.69
C GLY A 42 5.11 -7.65 0.42
N VAL A 43 6.37 -7.84 0.05
CA VAL A 43 7.33 -6.77 -0.28
C VAL A 43 8.00 -7.13 -1.61
N VAL A 44 8.28 -6.10 -2.40
CA VAL A 44 9.11 -6.21 -3.61
C VAL A 44 10.45 -5.55 -3.31
N VAL A 45 11.53 -6.26 -3.65
CA VAL A 45 12.90 -5.78 -3.46
C VAL A 45 13.58 -5.73 -4.81
N GLN A 46 14.23 -4.61 -5.10
CA GLN A 46 15.06 -4.45 -6.29
C GLN A 46 16.52 -4.29 -5.88
N GLY A 47 17.39 -5.06 -6.53
CA GLY A 47 18.76 -5.21 -6.09
C GLY A 47 19.58 -6.10 -7.00
N THR A 48 20.82 -6.36 -6.56
CA THR A 48 21.73 -7.30 -7.19
C THR A 48 21.73 -8.60 -6.42
N LEU A 49 21.53 -9.72 -7.12
CA LEU A 49 21.66 -11.05 -6.53
C LEU A 49 23.14 -11.43 -6.41
N GLU A 50 23.59 -11.68 -5.19
CA GLU A 50 24.92 -12.18 -4.85
C GLU A 50 24.89 -13.71 -4.59
N LYS A 51 26.06 -14.25 -4.25
CA LYS A 51 26.21 -15.68 -3.95
C LYS A 51 25.38 -16.07 -2.71
N GLY A 52 24.76 -17.24 -2.75
CA GLY A 52 24.09 -17.83 -1.60
C GLY A 52 22.73 -17.23 -1.26
N ASN A 53 21.93 -16.86 -2.28
CA ASN A 53 20.59 -16.28 -2.12
C ASN A 53 20.58 -14.98 -1.31
N HIS A 54 21.65 -14.19 -1.46
CA HIS A 54 21.79 -12.88 -0.84
C HIS A 54 21.50 -11.79 -1.87
N VAL A 55 20.67 -10.81 -1.51
CA VAL A 55 20.30 -9.70 -2.39
C VAL A 55 20.77 -8.39 -1.76
N LEU A 56 21.63 -7.68 -2.48
CA LEU A 56 21.98 -6.30 -2.18
C LEU A 56 20.91 -5.38 -2.77
N ALA A 57 19.97 -4.99 -1.93
CA ALA A 57 18.85 -4.14 -2.31
C ALA A 57 19.27 -2.66 -2.34
N HIS A 58 18.88 -1.97 -3.41
CA HIS A 58 18.93 -0.50 -3.48
C HIS A 58 17.54 0.12 -3.39
N GLU A 59 16.47 -0.67 -3.55
CA GLU A 59 15.10 -0.20 -3.44
C GLU A 59 14.19 -1.28 -2.83
N VAL A 60 13.31 -0.85 -1.93
CA VAL A 60 12.34 -1.72 -1.24
C VAL A 60 10.96 -1.08 -1.34
N LEU A 61 10.03 -1.80 -1.95
CA LEU A 61 8.64 -1.38 -2.13
C LEU A 61 7.73 -2.29 -1.31
N ALA A 62 6.99 -1.71 -0.37
CA ALA A 62 5.94 -2.45 0.31
C ALA A 62 4.74 -2.59 -0.65
N LYS A 63 4.16 -3.79 -0.78
CA LYS A 63 2.88 -3.91 -1.47
C LYS A 63 1.86 -3.13 -0.63
N HIS A 64 1.25 -2.11 -1.24
CA HIS A 64 0.19 -1.35 -0.62
C HIS A 64 -1.01 -2.27 -0.36
N ASP A 65 -1.70 -2.09 0.77
CA ASP A 65 -3.05 -2.64 0.93
C ASP A 65 -3.89 -2.13 -0.26
N GLU A 66 -4.59 -3.04 -0.92
CA GLU A 66 -5.33 -2.85 -2.18
C GLU A 66 -6.54 -1.89 -2.03
N ASN A 67 -6.33 -0.64 -1.62
CA ASN A 67 -7.35 0.40 -1.74
C ASN A 67 -6.98 1.38 -2.86
N TYR A 68 -6.86 0.86 -4.07
CA TYR A 68 -6.81 1.66 -5.28
C TYR A 68 -8.21 2.22 -5.54
N THR A 69 -8.44 3.48 -5.14
CA THR A 69 -9.59 4.25 -5.62
C THR A 69 -9.11 5.04 -6.83
N PRO A 70 -9.48 4.66 -8.07
CA PRO A 70 -9.13 5.48 -9.22
C PRO A 70 -9.75 6.87 -9.05
N PRO A 71 -9.01 7.96 -9.35
CA PRO A 71 -9.58 9.29 -9.32
C PRO A 71 -10.75 9.31 -10.31
N GLU A 72 -11.94 9.61 -9.80
CA GLU A 72 -13.11 9.87 -10.61
C GLU A 72 -12.76 10.98 -11.59
N VAL A 73 -13.02 10.74 -12.87
CA VAL A 73 -12.73 11.64 -13.98
C VAL A 73 -13.37 13.01 -13.75
N GLU A 74 -12.63 13.94 -13.15
CA GLU A 74 -12.98 15.35 -13.15
C GLU A 74 -12.91 15.87 -14.59
N LYS A 75 -14.07 16.07 -15.22
CA LYS A 75 -14.31 17.19 -16.14
C LYS A 75 -15.79 17.38 -16.46
N GLY A 76 -16.31 18.55 -16.05
CA GLY A 76 -17.60 19.04 -16.53
C GLY A 76 -18.18 20.22 -15.75
N ASP A 77 -17.47 21.35 -15.68
CA ASP A 77 -18.01 22.63 -15.20
C ASP A 77 -19.23 23.11 -16.03
N ALA A 78 -20.34 23.48 -15.39
CA ALA A 78 -21.21 24.60 -15.79
C ALA A 78 -22.27 24.90 -14.71
N GLY A 79 -22.13 26.04 -14.06
CA GLY A 79 -22.95 26.44 -12.93
C GLY A 79 -24.31 27.05 -13.24
N LYS A 80 -24.84 27.64 -12.16
CA LYS A 80 -25.98 28.56 -11.95
C LYS A 80 -27.35 27.97 -11.58
N THR A 81 -27.87 28.57 -10.49
CA THR A 81 -29.28 28.89 -10.18
C THR A 81 -30.18 27.71 -9.79
N THR A 82 -31.06 27.73 -8.77
CA THR A 82 -31.67 28.80 -7.99
C THR A 82 -32.36 28.21 -6.74
N ALA A 83 -32.49 29.07 -5.73
CA ALA A 83 -33.20 29.00 -4.46
C ALA A 83 -34.45 28.10 -4.32
N ALA A 84 -34.51 27.49 -3.13
CA ALA A 84 -35.65 27.31 -2.21
C ALA A 84 -37.05 27.01 -2.77
N ARG A 85 -37.63 25.90 -2.28
CA ARG A 85 -38.99 25.90 -1.69
C ARG A 85 -39.30 24.63 -0.91
N ASN A 86 -39.49 24.84 0.39
CA ASN A 86 -40.11 23.94 1.35
C ASN A 86 -41.65 24.03 1.19
N ALA A 87 -42.38 22.91 1.01
CA ALA A 87 -43.78 22.72 1.47
C ALA A 87 -44.40 21.39 0.97
N LEU A 88 -45.02 20.68 1.92
CA LEU A 88 -46.20 19.77 1.89
C LEU A 88 -46.67 19.24 0.51
N ILE A 89 -47.05 17.96 0.38
CA ILE A 89 -48.42 17.48 0.70
C ILE A 89 -48.42 15.93 0.82
N ARG A 90 -49.22 15.45 1.77
CA ARG A 90 -49.49 14.04 2.12
C ARG A 90 -50.48 13.36 1.15
N THR A 91 -50.56 12.02 1.31
CA THR A 91 -51.71 11.08 1.13
C THR A 91 -51.96 10.44 -0.25
N PRO A 92 -52.67 9.29 -0.32
CA PRO A 92 -52.57 8.09 0.53
C PRO A 92 -52.56 6.76 -0.26
N HIS A 93 -52.27 5.69 0.48
CA HIS A 93 -52.43 4.26 0.16
C HIS A 93 -53.89 3.93 -0.23
N HIS A 94 -54.11 3.12 -1.28
CA HIS A 94 -55.35 2.38 -1.46
C HIS A 94 -55.07 1.00 -2.04
N ASP A 95 -55.37 -0.02 -1.22
CA ASP A 95 -55.53 -1.43 -1.57
C ASP A 95 -56.52 -1.64 -2.73
N ALA A 96 -56.27 -2.67 -3.51
CA ALA A 96 -57.27 -3.43 -4.26
C ALA A 96 -56.88 -4.92 -4.23
#